data_AF-A0A7Z8NPP7-F1
#
_entry.id   AF-A0A7Z8NPP7-F1
#
_cell.length_a   1.000
_cell.length_b   1.000
_cell.length_c   1.000
_cell.angle_alpha   90.00
_cell.angle_beta   90.00
_cell.angle_gamma   90.00
#
_symmetry.space_group_name_H-M   'P 1'
#
loop_
_entity.id
_entity.type
_entity.pdbx_description
1 polymer ?
#
loop_
_entity_poly.entity_id
_entity_poly.type
_entity_poly.pdbx_seq_one_letter_code
_entity_poly.pdbx_strand_id
1 'polypeptide(L)'
;MPRSAAALRDAPPGRRVLAALVATLLAAFAVAVPAAQPAAAADPSFTFVGHGYGHGRGMGQYGAYGYAVDHGWSYQQILDHYYGGTSLAGDAGNPVVGVQLTRLDRGDTIVTGPALAVNGTAAGTTAVLLRREGPGTFSVLRGPGCAGPWTPWFGGAPSGTAVTTSANPADPNNLIRTCEVGKTTAYRGSLTAVDTGSSQITVNRVTIDDYLRSVVPSESPSSWGNAGGGRGMHALRAQAVAARSYALSGGTAATICDTTTCQVYNGAFRQTDAGVVTTVEQATTSQAVAETSGQVRRSGNGAIARTEFSSSTGGWTAGGTFPAVQDLGDATAANPNHTWTVTLSQSAVAAALGTGAVGSIGVTARNGLGEDGGRATTVTVRATSGAVTTFTGAQVRSRLGLKSDWFGVSGMSSDQATKLVNALYQDILGRAPDPTGLATWTQHLLVTGDSRPVAQGIVRSNERIYTFVQRQYRTALGREPDATGTQTWVNLMLQGMTVPELQVQVYASAEGFDVIGHKDLRTWVDGVYQRILGRSASAAERDSWATTAQRTGLHAVVRAIVLSDEAALLRLNEYYNLMLGRNADAAGIATYKPMMAGQGDFVLPIEIGRSQEYFNRAQTR
;
A
#
# COMPACT_ATOMS: atom_id res chain seq x y z
N MET A 1 15.21 -34.43 -72.96
CA MET A 1 16.52 -33.89 -73.36
C MET A 1 17.16 -33.28 -72.12
N PRO A 2 18.34 -33.78 -71.72
CA PRO A 2 18.92 -33.60 -70.40
C PRO A 2 19.95 -32.45 -70.45
N ARG A 3 20.51 -31.98 -69.34
CA ARG A 3 21.64 -32.61 -68.63
C ARG A 3 22.02 -31.61 -67.53
N SER A 4 22.50 -31.96 -66.36
CA SER A 4 22.94 -33.20 -65.73
C SER A 4 23.59 -32.70 -64.42
N ALA A 5 23.78 -33.43 -63.34
CA ALA A 5 23.42 -34.75 -62.84
C ALA A 5 23.90 -34.70 -61.36
N ALA A 6 23.13 -35.22 -60.39
CA ALA A 6 23.39 -36.51 -59.72
C ALA A 6 24.81 -36.63 -59.10
N ALA A 7 25.05 -37.14 -57.90
CA ALA A 7 24.24 -37.72 -56.85
C ALA A 7 25.18 -37.95 -55.63
N LEU A 8 24.71 -37.59 -54.43
CA LEU A 8 24.62 -38.43 -53.22
C LEU A 8 25.64 -39.58 -53.05
N ARG A 9 26.41 -39.54 -51.95
CA ARG A 9 26.22 -40.42 -50.76
C ARG A 9 27.39 -40.32 -49.74
N ASP A 10 26.97 -40.12 -48.49
CA ASP A 10 27.35 -40.75 -47.22
C ASP A 10 28.82 -40.96 -46.78
N ALA A 11 29.03 -40.60 -45.50
CA ALA A 11 30.23 -40.50 -44.67
C ALA A 11 30.77 -41.86 -44.12
N PRO A 12 31.64 -41.92 -43.08
CA PRO A 12 32.99 -41.37 -42.77
C PRO A 12 33.96 -42.59 -42.53
N PRO A 13 34.88 -42.69 -41.53
CA PRO A 13 35.84 -41.79 -40.85
C PRO A 13 37.32 -42.29 -40.93
N GLY A 14 38.30 -41.52 -40.43
CA GLY A 14 39.64 -42.09 -40.14
C GLY A 14 40.80 -41.10 -39.94
N ARG A 15 41.24 -40.93 -38.68
CA ARG A 15 42.42 -40.15 -38.24
C ARG A 15 43.75 -40.83 -38.60
N ARG A 16 44.76 -40.09 -39.11
CA ARG A 16 46.23 -40.23 -38.86
C ARG A 16 46.93 -38.87 -39.11
N VAL A 17 47.44 -38.16 -38.10
CA VAL A 17 48.82 -38.15 -37.52
C VAL A 17 49.86 -37.29 -38.28
N LEU A 18 50.21 -36.16 -37.62
CA LEU A 18 51.46 -35.38 -37.46
C LEU A 18 52.39 -34.90 -38.61
N ALA A 19 52.85 -33.65 -38.39
CA ALA A 19 54.16 -33.01 -38.65
C ALA A 19 54.26 -32.13 -39.92
N ALA A 20 54.93 -30.96 -39.97
CA ALA A 20 55.51 -30.05 -38.98
C ALA A 20 55.88 -28.73 -39.71
N LEU A 21 55.86 -27.61 -38.96
CA LEU A 21 56.67 -26.38 -39.07
C LEU A 21 56.68 -25.52 -40.36
N VAL A 22 56.05 -24.34 -40.31
CA VAL A 22 56.67 -23.07 -40.77
C VAL A 22 56.25 -21.94 -39.81
N ALA A 23 57.23 -21.25 -39.25
CA ALA A 23 57.11 -20.14 -38.32
C ALA A 23 56.63 -18.85 -39.02
N THR A 24 55.74 -18.10 -38.39
CA THR A 24 55.40 -16.71 -38.78
C THR A 24 55.22 -15.83 -37.53
N LEU A 25 55.64 -14.58 -37.68
CA LEU A 25 55.79 -13.52 -36.68
C LEU A 25 54.56 -13.33 -35.77
N LEU A 26 54.77 -13.34 -34.46
CA LEU A 26 53.83 -12.79 -33.47
C LEU A 26 54.03 -11.27 -33.38
N ALA A 27 53.22 -10.52 -34.12
CA ALA A 27 52.94 -9.13 -33.78
C ALA A 27 52.02 -9.13 -32.55
N ALA A 28 52.48 -8.53 -31.45
CA ALA A 28 51.72 -8.37 -30.23
C ALA A 28 50.52 -7.44 -30.46
N PHE A 29 49.34 -8.02 -30.69
CA PHE A 29 48.08 -7.31 -30.51
C PHE A 29 47.84 -7.18 -29.00
N ALA A 30 48.25 -6.05 -28.43
CA ALA A 30 47.69 -5.60 -27.16
C ALA A 30 46.21 -5.29 -27.41
N VAL A 31 45.33 -6.24 -27.11
CA VAL A 31 43.89 -5.99 -27.03
C VAL A 31 43.69 -5.02 -25.87
N ALA A 32 43.48 -3.74 -26.19
CA ALA A 32 43.00 -2.78 -25.23
C ALA A 32 41.63 -3.26 -24.75
N VAL A 33 41.59 -3.87 -23.56
CA VAL A 33 40.33 -4.11 -22.86
C VAL A 33 39.72 -2.74 -22.62
N PRO A 34 38.55 -2.42 -23.19
CA PRO A 34 37.91 -1.15 -22.89
C PRO A 34 37.68 -1.09 -21.38
N ALA A 35 38.16 -0.03 -20.74
CA ALA A 35 37.87 0.21 -19.33
C ALA A 35 36.35 0.11 -19.15
N ALA A 36 35.91 -0.79 -18.27
CA ALA A 36 34.50 -0.91 -17.94
C ALA A 36 33.99 0.48 -17.54
N GLN A 37 33.01 1.00 -18.30
CA GLN A 37 32.30 2.21 -17.91
C GLN A 37 31.82 2.02 -16.46
N PRO A 38 31.93 3.04 -15.59
CA PRO A 38 31.32 2.97 -14.28
C PRO A 38 29.84 2.62 -14.49
N ALA A 39 29.37 1.55 -13.84
CA ALA A 39 27.95 1.23 -13.85
C ALA A 39 27.18 2.50 -13.46
N ALA A 40 26.21 2.90 -14.29
CA ALA A 40 25.35 4.04 -13.96
C ALA A 40 24.83 3.84 -12.53
N ALA A 41 24.96 4.87 -11.68
CA ALA A 41 24.48 4.80 -10.30
C ALA A 41 23.03 4.34 -10.31
N ALA A 42 22.73 3.26 -9.59
CA ALA A 42 21.38 2.69 -9.54
C ALA A 42 20.39 3.76 -9.06
N ASP A 43 19.28 3.95 -9.79
CA ASP A 43 18.19 4.84 -9.37
C ASP A 43 17.57 4.25 -8.10
N PRO A 44 17.69 4.92 -6.94
CA PRO A 44 17.10 4.44 -5.70
C PRO A 44 15.58 4.26 -5.86
N SER A 45 14.97 3.48 -4.98
CA SER A 45 13.52 3.24 -5.05
C SER A 45 12.84 3.47 -3.71
N PHE A 46 11.56 3.82 -3.81
CA PHE A 46 10.63 3.88 -2.70
C PHE A 46 9.71 2.67 -2.77
N THR A 47 9.50 2.03 -1.62
CA THR A 47 8.54 0.94 -1.51
C THR A 47 7.29 1.44 -0.81
N PHE A 48 6.15 1.34 -1.48
CA PHE A 48 4.84 1.66 -0.95
C PHE A 48 4.19 0.35 -0.52
N VAL A 49 3.85 0.27 0.76
CA VAL A 49 3.05 -0.83 1.32
C VAL A 49 1.67 -0.24 1.60
N GLY A 50 0.61 -0.89 1.16
CA GLY A 50 -0.74 -0.35 1.34
C GLY A 50 -1.82 -1.39 1.43
N HIS A 51 -3.03 -0.89 1.68
CA HIS A 51 -4.21 -1.68 1.96
C HIS A 51 -5.37 -1.27 1.05
N GLY A 52 -6.20 -2.22 0.66
CA GLY A 52 -7.39 -1.96 -0.13
C GLY A 52 -7.14 -1.59 -1.59
N TYR A 53 -8.22 -1.47 -2.36
CA TYR A 53 -8.19 -1.03 -3.74
C TYR A 53 -9.44 -0.21 -4.07
N GLY A 54 -9.21 1.06 -4.40
CA GLY A 54 -10.24 2.05 -4.66
C GLY A 54 -10.25 3.15 -3.59
N HIS A 55 -11.35 3.88 -3.54
CA HIS A 55 -11.50 5.02 -2.61
C HIS A 55 -11.91 4.60 -1.20
N GLY A 56 -12.32 3.35 -0.95
CA GLY A 56 -12.71 2.85 0.37
C GLY A 56 -14.01 3.43 0.96
N ARG A 57 -14.65 4.41 0.30
CA ARG A 57 -15.99 4.91 0.67
C ARG A 57 -17.08 3.88 0.35
N GLY A 58 -18.03 3.74 1.29
CA GLY A 58 -19.18 2.83 1.15
C GLY A 58 -18.77 1.36 1.17
N MET A 59 -19.49 0.54 0.41
CA MET A 59 -19.32 -0.92 0.44
C MET A 59 -18.02 -1.38 -0.23
N GLY A 60 -17.27 -2.26 0.43
CA GLY A 60 -16.20 -3.04 -0.18
C GLY A 60 -16.77 -4.26 -0.90
N GLN A 61 -16.42 -4.48 -2.17
CA GLN A 61 -16.89 -5.65 -2.94
C GLN A 61 -16.36 -6.95 -2.32
N TYR A 62 -15.05 -7.02 -2.04
CA TYR A 62 -14.45 -8.15 -1.34
C TYR A 62 -14.93 -8.27 0.10
N GLY A 63 -15.18 -7.14 0.78
CA GLY A 63 -15.76 -7.16 2.12
C GLY A 63 -17.18 -7.73 2.17
N ALA A 64 -18.05 -7.34 1.23
CA ALA A 64 -19.37 -7.94 1.06
C ALA A 64 -19.29 -9.44 0.76
N TYR A 65 -18.34 -9.86 -0.08
CA TYR A 65 -18.06 -11.28 -0.33
C TYR A 65 -17.65 -12.02 0.94
N GLY A 66 -16.66 -11.51 1.69
CA GLY A 66 -16.19 -12.13 2.93
C GLY A 66 -17.28 -12.20 3.98
N TYR A 67 -18.07 -11.13 4.17
CA TYR A 67 -19.21 -11.16 5.08
C TYR A 67 -20.25 -12.22 4.68
N ALA A 68 -20.55 -12.36 3.40
CA ALA A 68 -21.47 -13.39 2.92
C ALA A 68 -20.90 -14.82 3.10
N VAL A 69 -19.68 -15.06 2.64
CA VAL A 69 -19.08 -16.39 2.53
C VAL A 69 -18.44 -16.86 3.83
N ASP A 70 -17.71 -16.00 4.52
CA ASP A 70 -16.95 -16.36 5.72
C ASP A 70 -17.78 -16.13 6.99
N HIS A 71 -18.59 -15.08 7.02
CA HIS A 71 -19.40 -14.72 8.20
C HIS A 71 -20.89 -15.08 8.09
N GLY A 72 -21.37 -15.53 6.92
CA GLY A 72 -22.76 -15.95 6.72
C GLY A 72 -23.79 -14.82 6.77
N TRP A 73 -23.39 -13.58 6.51
CA TRP A 73 -24.29 -12.44 6.55
C TRP A 73 -25.26 -12.41 5.36
N SER A 74 -26.48 -11.98 5.65
CA SER A 74 -27.47 -11.61 4.64
C SER A 74 -27.07 -10.32 3.91
N TYR A 75 -27.66 -10.08 2.74
CA TYR A 75 -27.36 -8.87 1.96
C TYR A 75 -27.86 -7.61 2.67
N GLN A 76 -28.93 -7.70 3.47
CA GLN A 76 -29.44 -6.61 4.28
C GLN A 76 -28.44 -6.22 5.37
N GLN A 77 -27.89 -7.21 6.11
CA GLN A 77 -26.85 -6.96 7.11
C GLN A 77 -25.61 -6.30 6.49
N ILE A 78 -25.18 -6.78 5.32
CA ILE A 78 -24.07 -6.18 4.57
C ILE A 78 -24.38 -4.71 4.24
N LEU A 79 -25.53 -4.42 3.65
CA LEU A 79 -25.91 -3.06 3.28
C LEU A 79 -26.05 -2.15 4.52
N ASP A 80 -26.62 -2.65 5.62
CA ASP A 80 -26.80 -1.89 6.86
C ASP A 80 -25.48 -1.56 7.54
N HIS A 81 -24.50 -2.46 7.43
CA HIS A 81 -23.16 -2.24 7.93
C HIS A 81 -22.44 -1.11 7.19
N TYR A 82 -22.45 -1.13 5.85
CA TYR A 82 -21.72 -0.13 5.05
C TYR A 82 -22.43 1.21 4.89
N TYR A 83 -23.76 1.20 4.88
CA TYR A 83 -24.58 2.39 4.58
C TYR A 83 -25.34 2.87 5.82
N GLY A 84 -24.63 2.99 6.95
CA GLY A 84 -25.19 3.51 8.20
C GLY A 84 -25.90 4.87 8.02
N GLY A 85 -27.02 5.06 8.71
CA GLY A 85 -27.88 6.25 8.53
C GLY A 85 -28.82 6.18 7.32
N THR A 86 -28.89 5.04 6.63
CA THR A 86 -29.88 4.76 5.58
C THR A 86 -30.74 3.56 5.91
N SER A 87 -31.90 3.45 5.26
CA SER A 87 -32.79 2.28 5.34
C SER A 87 -32.98 1.63 3.97
N LEU A 88 -33.14 0.31 3.94
CA LEU A 88 -33.55 -0.43 2.75
C LEU A 88 -35.03 -0.15 2.44
N ALA A 89 -35.37 0.16 1.19
CA ALA A 89 -36.74 0.36 0.71
C ALA A 89 -36.93 -0.31 -0.65
N GLY A 90 -38.13 -0.87 -0.91
CA GLY A 90 -38.45 -1.67 -2.10
C GLY A 90 -39.36 -0.99 -3.13
N ASP A 91 -39.35 0.33 -3.17
CA ASP A 91 -40.35 1.18 -3.84
C ASP A 91 -39.76 2.05 -4.95
N ALA A 92 -38.52 1.80 -5.39
CA ALA A 92 -37.92 2.50 -6.51
C ALA A 92 -38.51 2.08 -7.87
N GLY A 93 -39.22 0.95 -7.93
CA GLY A 93 -39.74 0.38 -9.17
C GLY A 93 -38.62 -0.03 -10.16
N ASN A 94 -38.95 -0.05 -11.44
CA ASN A 94 -38.00 -0.32 -12.53
C ASN A 94 -37.99 0.80 -13.59
N PRO A 95 -37.65 2.05 -13.22
CA PRO A 95 -37.67 3.19 -14.14
C PRO A 95 -36.62 3.05 -15.26
N VAL A 96 -36.86 3.74 -16.36
CA VAL A 96 -35.88 3.91 -17.43
C VAL A 96 -34.85 4.96 -17.01
N VAL A 97 -33.57 4.63 -17.16
CA VAL A 97 -32.44 5.54 -16.97
C VAL A 97 -31.72 5.80 -18.29
N GLY A 98 -31.05 6.95 -18.38
CA GLY A 98 -30.17 7.27 -19.51
C GLY A 98 -28.71 7.00 -19.16
N VAL A 99 -28.00 6.27 -20.02
CA VAL A 99 -26.57 6.01 -19.89
C VAL A 99 -25.83 6.59 -21.09
N GLN A 100 -25.05 7.65 -20.87
CA GLN A 100 -24.14 8.18 -21.87
C GLN A 100 -23.02 7.17 -22.14
N LEU A 101 -22.89 6.77 -23.41
CA LEU A 101 -21.84 5.91 -23.91
C LEU A 101 -20.65 6.77 -24.32
N THR A 102 -19.81 7.16 -23.35
CA THR A 102 -18.78 8.20 -23.53
C THR A 102 -17.74 7.85 -24.59
N ARG A 103 -17.52 6.55 -24.83
CA ARG A 103 -16.66 6.03 -25.90
C ARG A 103 -17.15 6.37 -27.32
N LEU A 104 -18.41 6.76 -27.47
CA LEU A 104 -19.02 7.18 -28.75
C LEU A 104 -19.21 8.69 -28.86
N ASP A 105 -18.75 9.45 -27.86
CA ASP A 105 -18.91 10.90 -27.87
C ASP A 105 -18.17 11.53 -29.04
N ARG A 106 -18.74 12.62 -29.59
CA ARG A 106 -18.17 13.42 -30.68
C ARG A 106 -18.04 12.70 -32.03
N GLY A 107 -18.69 11.54 -32.19
CA GLY A 107 -18.81 10.83 -33.46
C GLY A 107 -20.26 10.58 -33.87
N ASP A 108 -20.44 10.01 -35.06
CA ASP A 108 -21.73 9.51 -35.51
C ASP A 108 -22.19 8.35 -34.62
N THR A 109 -23.49 8.28 -34.33
CA THR A 109 -24.08 7.12 -33.66
C THR A 109 -24.43 6.09 -34.73
N ILE A 110 -23.60 5.06 -34.86
CA ILE A 110 -23.81 3.97 -35.81
C ILE A 110 -24.31 2.74 -35.05
N VAL A 111 -25.45 2.21 -35.48
CA VAL A 111 -26.11 1.06 -34.84
C VAL A 111 -26.47 -0.01 -35.86
N THR A 112 -26.41 -1.27 -35.44
CA THR A 112 -26.75 -2.45 -36.23
C THR A 112 -27.63 -3.40 -35.42
N GLY A 113 -28.52 -4.14 -36.08
CA GLY A 113 -29.38 -5.10 -35.42
C GLY A 113 -30.52 -5.61 -36.30
N PRO A 114 -31.26 -6.62 -35.83
CA PRO A 114 -32.44 -7.08 -36.53
C PRO A 114 -33.61 -6.09 -36.33
N ALA A 115 -34.38 -5.88 -37.40
CA ALA A 115 -35.61 -5.09 -37.40
C ALA A 115 -35.45 -3.71 -36.72
N LEU A 116 -34.39 -2.97 -37.08
CA LEU A 116 -34.18 -1.62 -36.56
C LEU A 116 -35.34 -0.71 -36.93
N ALA A 117 -35.74 0.15 -36.00
CA ALA A 117 -36.63 1.26 -36.25
C ALA A 117 -36.04 2.55 -35.69
N VAL A 118 -36.23 3.67 -36.39
CA VAL A 118 -35.83 5.01 -35.94
C VAL A 118 -37.10 5.80 -35.67
N ASN A 119 -37.29 6.23 -34.41
CA ASN A 119 -38.50 6.93 -33.96
C ASN A 119 -39.81 6.20 -34.35
N GLY A 120 -39.80 4.87 -34.29
CA GLY A 120 -40.94 4.01 -34.64
C GLY A 120 -41.04 3.65 -36.12
N THR A 121 -40.32 4.32 -37.02
CA THR A 121 -40.31 3.97 -38.45
C THR A 121 -39.29 2.85 -38.70
N ALA A 122 -39.73 1.72 -39.25
CA ALA A 122 -38.84 0.60 -39.60
C ALA A 122 -37.78 1.03 -40.63
N ALA A 123 -36.51 0.77 -40.33
CA ALA A 123 -35.39 1.15 -41.20
C ALA A 123 -35.34 0.30 -42.48
N GLY A 124 -35.83 -0.95 -42.43
CA GLY A 124 -35.79 -1.88 -43.56
C GLY A 124 -34.38 -2.30 -43.96
N THR A 125 -33.40 -2.09 -43.08
CA THR A 125 -31.99 -2.40 -43.27
C THR A 125 -31.37 -2.87 -41.96
N THR A 126 -30.13 -3.34 -42.02
CA THR A 126 -29.41 -3.92 -40.88
C THR A 126 -28.62 -2.88 -40.09
N ALA A 127 -28.27 -1.73 -40.66
CA ALA A 127 -27.57 -0.67 -39.95
C ALA A 127 -28.11 0.74 -40.24
N VAL A 128 -28.02 1.59 -39.22
CA VAL A 128 -28.42 3.00 -39.25
C VAL A 128 -27.26 3.86 -38.72
N LEU A 129 -27.02 4.99 -39.37
CA LEU A 129 -26.10 6.03 -38.91
C LEU A 129 -26.88 7.30 -38.60
N LEU A 130 -26.66 7.87 -37.42
CA LEU A 130 -27.22 9.15 -36.97
C LEU A 130 -26.10 10.16 -36.85
N ARG A 131 -26.18 11.22 -37.65
CA ARG A 131 -25.18 12.30 -37.69
C ARG A 131 -25.81 13.64 -37.39
N ARG A 132 -25.19 14.40 -36.50
CA ARG A 132 -25.57 15.78 -36.22
C ARG A 132 -25.15 16.70 -37.36
N GLU A 133 -26.09 17.46 -37.90
CA GLU A 133 -25.86 18.48 -38.94
C GLU A 133 -25.86 19.90 -38.36
N GLY A 134 -26.44 20.10 -37.17
CA GLY A 134 -26.55 21.38 -36.48
C GLY A 134 -27.37 21.27 -35.20
N PRO A 135 -27.61 22.37 -34.49
CA PRO A 135 -28.44 22.36 -33.29
C PRO A 135 -29.81 21.71 -33.53
N GLY A 136 -30.13 20.68 -32.75
CA GLY A 136 -31.38 19.92 -32.80
C GLY A 136 -31.63 19.11 -34.08
N THR A 137 -30.66 19.01 -35.00
CA THR A 137 -30.86 18.45 -36.33
C THR A 137 -29.93 17.28 -36.60
N PHE A 138 -30.50 16.14 -37.00
CA PHE A 138 -29.77 14.92 -37.36
C PHE A 138 -30.12 14.45 -38.76
N SER A 139 -29.13 14.03 -39.52
CA SER A 139 -29.31 13.20 -40.70
C SER A 139 -29.34 11.72 -40.30
N VAL A 140 -30.23 10.96 -40.93
CA VAL A 140 -30.37 9.52 -40.74
C VAL A 140 -30.00 8.82 -42.04
N LEU A 141 -28.98 7.96 -41.98
CA LEU A 141 -28.52 7.18 -43.12
C LEU A 141 -28.72 5.69 -42.86
N ARG A 142 -28.96 4.92 -43.92
CA ARG A 142 -29.21 3.48 -43.91
C ARG A 142 -28.13 2.74 -44.68
N GLY A 143 -27.73 1.58 -44.20
CA GLY A 143 -26.69 0.76 -44.83
C GLY A 143 -26.78 -0.71 -44.44
N PRO A 144 -26.12 -1.60 -45.22
CA PRO A 144 -26.17 -3.05 -45.00
C PRO A 144 -25.32 -3.53 -43.81
N GLY A 145 -24.58 -2.65 -43.15
CA GLY A 145 -23.74 -2.99 -42.01
C GLY A 145 -22.96 -1.80 -41.46
N CYS A 146 -22.12 -2.05 -40.45
CA CYS A 146 -21.37 -1.01 -39.73
C CYS A 146 -20.41 -0.18 -40.61
N ALA A 147 -19.96 -0.72 -41.74
CA ALA A 147 -19.06 -0.05 -42.67
C ALA A 147 -19.80 0.74 -43.78
N GLY A 148 -21.14 0.69 -43.82
CA GLY A 148 -21.91 1.17 -44.95
C GLY A 148 -21.86 0.20 -46.16
N PRO A 149 -22.00 0.70 -47.41
CA PRO A 149 -22.16 2.10 -47.80
C PRO A 149 -23.44 2.72 -47.22
N TRP A 150 -23.41 4.04 -47.01
CA TRP A 150 -24.50 4.79 -46.39
C TRP A 150 -25.35 5.52 -47.43
N THR A 151 -26.66 5.33 -47.36
CA THR A 151 -27.64 6.02 -48.20
C THR A 151 -28.51 6.92 -47.33
N PRO A 152 -28.68 8.21 -47.65
CA PRO A 152 -29.55 9.07 -46.86
C PRO A 152 -30.99 8.58 -46.92
N TRP A 153 -31.68 8.63 -45.78
CA TRP A 153 -33.07 8.24 -45.68
C TRP A 153 -33.98 9.47 -45.74
N PHE A 154 -34.28 9.93 -46.95
CA PHE A 154 -35.17 11.07 -47.19
C PHE A 154 -36.66 10.66 -47.01
N GLY A 155 -37.42 11.41 -46.20
CA GLY A 155 -38.88 11.31 -46.12
C GLY A 155 -39.51 10.41 -45.03
N GLY A 156 -38.79 9.98 -43.98
CA GLY A 156 -39.35 9.07 -42.97
C GLY A 156 -38.78 9.11 -41.54
N ALA A 157 -37.77 9.95 -41.27
CA ALA A 157 -37.22 10.12 -39.92
C ALA A 157 -37.61 11.51 -39.36
N PRO A 158 -38.30 11.59 -38.20
CA PRO A 158 -38.64 12.86 -37.55
C PRO A 158 -37.41 13.71 -37.23
N SER A 159 -37.56 15.05 -37.29
CA SER A 159 -36.58 15.98 -36.72
C SER A 159 -36.62 15.94 -35.18
N GLY A 160 -35.48 16.20 -34.53
CA GLY A 160 -35.34 16.16 -33.07
C GLY A 160 -34.44 15.02 -32.59
N THR A 161 -34.88 14.27 -31.58
CA THR A 161 -34.12 13.13 -31.02
C THR A 161 -34.29 11.89 -31.90
N ALA A 162 -33.19 11.19 -32.24
CA ALA A 162 -33.25 9.93 -32.98
C ALA A 162 -33.07 8.74 -32.02
N VAL A 163 -34.18 8.03 -31.77
CA VAL A 163 -34.22 6.81 -30.95
C VAL A 163 -34.26 5.59 -31.86
N THR A 164 -33.27 4.71 -31.70
CA THR A 164 -33.23 3.43 -32.40
C THR A 164 -33.59 2.29 -31.46
N THR A 165 -34.54 1.46 -31.89
CA THR A 165 -35.01 0.25 -31.18
C THR A 165 -34.82 -0.98 -32.05
N SER A 166 -34.78 -2.15 -31.42
CA SER A 166 -34.99 -3.44 -32.08
C SER A 166 -36.38 -4.00 -31.79
N ALA A 167 -36.81 -5.03 -32.53
CA ALA A 167 -38.15 -5.61 -32.40
C ALA A 167 -38.45 -6.24 -31.04
N ASN A 168 -37.43 -6.74 -30.32
CA ASN A 168 -37.58 -7.28 -28.97
C ASN A 168 -36.33 -7.04 -28.12
N PRO A 169 -36.30 -5.97 -27.29
CA PRO A 169 -35.15 -5.65 -26.44
C PRO A 169 -34.96 -6.63 -25.25
N ALA A 170 -35.91 -7.55 -25.01
CA ALA A 170 -35.78 -8.58 -23.99
C ALA A 170 -35.03 -9.83 -24.51
N ASP A 171 -35.11 -10.11 -25.81
CA ASP A 171 -34.46 -11.25 -26.46
C ASP A 171 -32.99 -10.94 -26.81
N PRO A 172 -32.01 -11.65 -26.22
CA PRO A 172 -30.58 -11.45 -26.50
C PRO A 172 -30.19 -11.56 -27.98
N ASN A 173 -30.95 -12.31 -28.79
CA ASN A 173 -30.67 -12.45 -30.22
C ASN A 173 -31.08 -11.21 -31.02
N ASN A 174 -31.98 -10.41 -30.45
CA ASN A 174 -32.61 -9.28 -31.10
C ASN A 174 -32.11 -7.93 -30.57
N LEU A 175 -31.03 -7.88 -29.79
CA LEU A 175 -30.54 -6.62 -29.23
C LEU A 175 -29.99 -5.67 -30.31
N ILE A 176 -30.20 -4.37 -30.09
CA ILE A 176 -29.54 -3.31 -30.84
C ILE A 176 -28.06 -3.27 -30.46
N ARG A 177 -27.18 -3.05 -31.43
CA ARG A 177 -25.73 -3.02 -31.23
C ARG A 177 -25.14 -1.72 -31.72
N THR A 178 -24.22 -1.12 -30.97
CA THR A 178 -23.39 -0.02 -31.46
C THR A 178 -22.26 -0.58 -32.33
N CYS A 179 -21.96 0.07 -33.45
CA CYS A 179 -20.77 -0.21 -34.24
C CYS A 179 -19.59 0.57 -33.67
N GLU A 180 -18.51 -0.13 -33.35
CA GLU A 180 -17.26 0.44 -32.84
C GLU A 180 -16.09 -0.04 -33.71
N VAL A 181 -14.94 0.60 -33.58
CA VAL A 181 -13.72 0.12 -34.24
C VAL A 181 -13.38 -1.28 -33.73
N GLY A 182 -13.39 -2.28 -34.63
CA GLY A 182 -13.00 -3.66 -34.34
C GLY A 182 -14.07 -4.55 -33.70
N LYS A 183 -15.26 -4.00 -33.37
CA LYS A 183 -16.31 -4.75 -32.66
C LYS A 183 -17.69 -4.10 -32.73
N THR A 184 -18.71 -4.85 -32.32
CA THR A 184 -20.03 -4.34 -31.95
C THR A 184 -20.32 -4.62 -30.47
N THR A 185 -21.09 -3.74 -29.83
CA THR A 185 -21.56 -3.93 -28.45
C THR A 185 -23.07 -3.89 -28.41
N ALA A 186 -23.71 -4.95 -27.91
CA ALA A 186 -25.15 -5.08 -27.81
C ALA A 186 -25.70 -4.44 -26.54
N TYR A 187 -26.86 -3.80 -26.65
CA TYR A 187 -27.53 -3.09 -25.57
C TYR A 187 -28.99 -3.50 -25.45
N ARG A 188 -29.49 -3.54 -24.21
CA ARG A 188 -30.92 -3.58 -23.92
C ARG A 188 -31.53 -2.18 -24.08
N GLY A 189 -32.86 -2.14 -24.24
CA GLY A 189 -33.58 -0.88 -24.40
C GLY A 189 -33.36 -0.23 -25.77
N SER A 190 -33.11 1.07 -25.79
CA SER A 190 -32.93 1.85 -27.03
C SER A 190 -31.67 2.70 -27.02
N LEU A 191 -31.16 3.04 -28.20
CA LEU A 191 -30.03 3.96 -28.36
C LEU A 191 -30.53 5.29 -28.91
N THR A 192 -30.10 6.37 -28.29
CA THR A 192 -30.56 7.71 -28.60
C THR A 192 -29.38 8.59 -28.98
N ALA A 193 -29.39 9.22 -30.15
CA ALA A 193 -28.49 10.32 -30.44
C ALA A 193 -29.04 11.60 -29.79
N VAL A 194 -28.24 12.24 -28.94
CA VAL A 194 -28.63 13.45 -28.19
C VAL A 194 -27.70 14.59 -28.57
N ASP A 195 -28.28 15.74 -28.91
CA ASP A 195 -27.53 16.98 -29.16
C ASP A 195 -27.35 17.73 -27.83
N THR A 196 -26.11 18.09 -27.52
CA THR A 196 -25.73 18.88 -26.33
C THR A 196 -25.63 20.38 -26.65
N GLY A 197 -26.02 20.79 -27.87
CA GLY A 197 -25.90 22.15 -28.40
C GLY A 197 -24.56 22.39 -29.09
N SER A 198 -23.49 21.75 -28.62
CA SER A 198 -22.14 21.84 -29.20
C SER A 198 -21.65 20.52 -29.83
N SER A 199 -22.19 19.39 -29.41
CA SER A 199 -21.79 18.06 -29.89
C SER A 199 -22.95 17.07 -29.88
N GLN A 200 -22.74 15.91 -30.51
CA GLN A 200 -23.58 14.74 -30.34
C GLN A 200 -22.97 13.81 -29.29
N ILE A 201 -23.84 13.23 -28.46
CA ILE A 201 -23.54 12.09 -27.59
C ILE A 201 -24.49 10.93 -27.89
N THR A 202 -24.08 9.71 -27.54
CA THR A 202 -24.95 8.53 -27.63
C THR A 202 -25.44 8.16 -26.24
N VAL A 203 -26.75 8.05 -26.04
CA VAL A 203 -27.37 7.67 -24.76
C VAL A 203 -28.15 6.37 -24.93
N ASN A 204 -27.81 5.35 -24.15
CA ASN A 204 -28.64 4.17 -24.02
C ASN A 204 -29.76 4.43 -23.00
N ARG A 205 -31.02 4.31 -23.42
CA ARG A 205 -32.19 4.37 -22.54
C ARG A 205 -32.64 2.96 -22.22
N VAL A 206 -32.55 2.58 -20.95
CA VAL A 206 -32.69 1.19 -20.49
C VAL A 206 -33.36 1.14 -19.13
N THR A 207 -34.14 0.09 -18.84
CA THR A 207 -34.71 -0.08 -17.48
C THR A 207 -33.59 -0.30 -16.47
N ILE A 208 -33.77 0.15 -15.23
CA ILE A 208 -32.69 0.08 -14.24
C ILE A 208 -32.26 -1.36 -13.96
N ASP A 209 -33.17 -2.34 -13.97
CA ASP A 209 -32.78 -3.74 -13.78
C ASP A 209 -32.00 -4.29 -14.99
N ASP A 210 -32.37 -3.93 -16.22
CA ASP A 210 -31.60 -4.30 -17.41
C ASP A 210 -30.21 -3.64 -17.45
N TYR A 211 -30.10 -2.40 -16.96
CA TYR A 211 -28.82 -1.73 -16.76
C TYR A 211 -27.93 -2.50 -15.79
N LEU A 212 -28.49 -2.94 -14.66
CA LEU A 212 -27.77 -3.66 -13.62
C LEU A 212 -27.30 -5.05 -14.07
N ARG A 213 -27.95 -5.68 -15.05
CA ARG A 213 -27.44 -6.95 -15.64
C ARG A 213 -26.08 -6.79 -16.31
N SER A 214 -25.71 -5.58 -16.73
CA SER A 214 -24.36 -5.27 -17.24
C SER A 214 -23.42 -4.79 -16.13
N VAL A 215 -23.92 -3.95 -15.22
CA VAL A 215 -23.10 -3.36 -14.15
C VAL A 215 -22.67 -4.39 -13.12
N VAL A 216 -23.59 -5.16 -12.54
CA VAL A 216 -23.27 -6.10 -11.45
C VAL A 216 -22.16 -7.09 -11.83
N PRO A 217 -22.18 -7.78 -12.99
CA PRO A 217 -21.07 -8.66 -13.37
C PRO A 217 -19.79 -7.92 -13.80
N SER A 218 -19.87 -6.62 -14.10
CA SER A 218 -18.69 -5.79 -14.37
C SER A 218 -18.02 -5.32 -13.07
N GLU A 219 -18.75 -5.29 -11.96
CA GLU A 219 -18.26 -4.85 -10.65
C GLU A 219 -17.92 -6.03 -9.72
N SER A 220 -18.67 -7.13 -9.77
CA SER A 220 -18.45 -8.31 -8.94
C SER A 220 -18.51 -9.59 -9.77
N PRO A 221 -17.53 -10.50 -9.64
CA PRO A 221 -17.50 -11.76 -10.38
C PRO A 221 -18.78 -12.57 -10.20
N SER A 222 -19.38 -13.03 -11.30
CA SER A 222 -20.61 -13.85 -11.24
C SER A 222 -20.42 -15.16 -10.49
N SER A 223 -19.20 -15.72 -10.50
CA SER A 223 -18.83 -16.94 -9.77
C SER A 223 -19.01 -16.82 -8.26
N TRP A 224 -18.99 -15.60 -7.71
CA TRP A 224 -19.20 -15.38 -6.27
C TRP A 224 -20.57 -15.85 -5.80
N GLY A 225 -21.59 -15.83 -6.65
CA GLY A 225 -22.93 -16.27 -6.25
C GLY A 225 -22.98 -17.73 -5.79
N ASN A 226 -22.09 -18.58 -6.31
CA ASN A 226 -22.00 -20.00 -5.95
C ASN A 226 -21.02 -20.28 -4.80
N ALA A 227 -20.22 -19.28 -4.40
CA ALA A 227 -19.21 -19.45 -3.35
C ALA A 227 -19.84 -19.68 -1.97
N GLY A 228 -19.10 -20.36 -1.08
CA GLY A 228 -19.54 -20.63 0.28
C GLY A 228 -20.81 -21.48 0.39
N GLY A 229 -21.09 -22.33 -0.60
CA GLY A 229 -22.32 -23.11 -0.68
C GLY A 229 -23.53 -22.28 -1.14
N GLY A 230 -23.33 -21.29 -2.00
CA GLY A 230 -24.37 -20.36 -2.48
C GLY A 230 -24.55 -19.11 -1.61
N ARG A 231 -23.83 -19.01 -0.48
CA ARG A 231 -23.90 -17.84 0.42
C ARG A 231 -23.41 -16.56 -0.25
N GLY A 232 -22.43 -16.64 -1.15
CA GLY A 232 -21.91 -15.47 -1.86
C GLY A 232 -22.94 -14.75 -2.75
N MET A 233 -24.12 -15.36 -3.00
CA MET A 233 -25.25 -14.67 -3.61
C MET A 233 -25.70 -13.43 -2.80
N HIS A 234 -25.51 -13.43 -1.47
CA HIS A 234 -25.79 -12.24 -0.65
C HIS A 234 -24.89 -11.04 -1.02
N ALA A 235 -23.62 -11.27 -1.38
CA ALA A 235 -22.75 -10.21 -1.86
C ALA A 235 -23.24 -9.63 -3.20
N LEU A 236 -23.69 -10.49 -4.13
CA LEU A 236 -24.24 -10.05 -5.43
C LEU A 236 -25.57 -9.28 -5.27
N ARG A 237 -26.43 -9.69 -4.34
CA ARG A 237 -27.67 -8.96 -4.00
C ARG A 237 -27.35 -7.59 -3.39
N ALA A 238 -26.38 -7.51 -2.49
CA ALA A 238 -25.92 -6.24 -1.92
C ALA A 238 -25.35 -5.32 -3.02
N GLN A 239 -24.53 -5.87 -3.93
CA GLN A 239 -24.01 -5.14 -5.09
C GLN A 239 -25.13 -4.64 -6.00
N ALA A 240 -26.17 -5.43 -6.26
CA ALA A 240 -27.31 -4.99 -7.07
C ALA A 240 -28.05 -3.81 -6.43
N VAL A 241 -28.34 -3.86 -5.13
CA VAL A 241 -29.02 -2.75 -4.41
C VAL A 241 -28.15 -1.50 -4.34
N ALA A 242 -26.85 -1.65 -4.03
CA ALA A 242 -25.90 -0.54 -4.00
C ALA A 242 -25.75 0.10 -5.39
N ALA A 243 -25.63 -0.71 -6.44
CA ALA A 243 -25.53 -0.19 -7.80
C ALA A 243 -26.82 0.52 -8.24
N ARG A 244 -28.00 -0.03 -7.91
CA ARG A 244 -29.31 0.59 -8.18
C ARG A 244 -29.46 1.94 -7.49
N SER A 245 -29.11 2.01 -6.21
CA SER A 245 -29.25 3.23 -5.42
C SER A 245 -28.30 4.32 -5.92
N TYR A 246 -27.06 3.96 -6.25
CA TYR A 246 -26.10 4.89 -6.85
C TYR A 246 -26.65 5.48 -8.15
N ALA A 247 -27.10 4.62 -9.07
CA ALA A 247 -27.64 5.02 -10.37
C ALA A 247 -28.86 5.94 -10.24
N LEU A 248 -29.78 5.66 -9.32
CA LEU A 248 -31.01 6.42 -9.14
C LEU A 248 -30.85 7.65 -8.22
N SER A 249 -29.73 7.82 -7.53
CA SER A 249 -29.50 8.95 -6.61
C SER A 249 -29.48 10.32 -7.29
N GLY A 250 -29.20 10.39 -8.60
CA GLY A 250 -29.32 11.60 -9.42
C GLY A 250 -30.75 11.91 -9.87
N GLY A 251 -31.72 11.04 -9.56
CA GLY A 251 -33.09 11.05 -10.11
C GLY A 251 -33.22 10.24 -11.40
N THR A 252 -34.45 9.91 -11.79
CA THR A 252 -34.74 9.08 -12.98
C THR A 252 -34.46 9.79 -14.31
N ALA A 253 -34.37 11.13 -14.28
CA ALA A 253 -34.03 11.95 -15.44
C ALA A 253 -32.51 12.15 -15.63
N ALA A 254 -31.67 11.68 -14.68
CA ALA A 254 -30.22 11.86 -14.77
C ALA A 254 -29.59 10.93 -15.80
N THR A 255 -28.64 11.47 -16.57
CA THR A 255 -27.77 10.70 -17.45
C THR A 255 -26.55 10.24 -16.66
N ILE A 256 -26.36 8.93 -16.53
CA ILE A 256 -25.18 8.30 -15.92
C ILE A 256 -24.16 8.03 -17.05
N CYS A 257 -22.87 7.93 -16.74
CA CYS A 257 -21.82 7.59 -17.70
C CYS A 257 -21.41 6.10 -17.65
N ASP A 258 -20.78 5.57 -18.70
CA ASP A 258 -20.40 4.16 -18.86
C ASP A 258 -18.99 3.80 -18.33
N THR A 259 -18.33 4.73 -17.63
CA THR A 259 -16.96 4.58 -17.12
C THR A 259 -16.91 4.44 -15.60
N THR A 260 -15.73 4.16 -15.06
CA THR A 260 -15.46 4.13 -13.61
C THR A 260 -15.70 5.46 -12.89
N THR A 261 -15.90 6.57 -13.61
CA THR A 261 -16.39 7.83 -13.03
C THR A 261 -17.81 7.67 -12.48
N CYS A 262 -18.59 6.80 -13.13
CA CYS A 262 -19.93 6.42 -12.72
C CYS A 262 -19.94 4.94 -12.34
N GLN A 263 -20.28 4.04 -13.27
CA GLN A 263 -20.22 2.59 -13.12
C GLN A 263 -19.88 1.98 -14.47
N VAL A 264 -19.14 0.87 -14.46
CA VAL A 264 -18.73 0.22 -15.70
C VAL A 264 -19.95 -0.40 -16.39
N TYR A 265 -20.31 0.13 -17.56
CA TYR A 265 -21.48 -0.32 -18.35
C TYR A 265 -21.06 -0.85 -19.72
N ASN A 266 -20.92 -2.18 -19.83
CA ASN A 266 -20.35 -2.85 -21.00
C ASN A 266 -21.40 -3.38 -22.00
N GLY A 267 -22.69 -3.01 -21.81
CA GLY A 267 -23.80 -3.61 -22.55
C GLY A 267 -24.06 -5.07 -22.19
N ALA A 268 -24.84 -5.76 -23.00
CA ALA A 268 -25.25 -7.14 -22.78
C ALA A 268 -24.20 -8.17 -23.24
N PHE A 269 -23.61 -7.94 -24.41
CA PHE A 269 -22.49 -8.70 -24.95
C PHE A 269 -21.70 -7.87 -25.96
N ARG A 270 -20.48 -8.31 -26.26
CA ARG A 270 -19.60 -7.70 -27.27
C ARG A 270 -19.25 -8.75 -28.32
N GLN A 271 -19.20 -8.37 -29.58
CA GLN A 271 -18.80 -9.25 -30.68
C GLN A 271 -17.71 -8.57 -31.50
N THR A 272 -16.52 -9.17 -31.59
CA THR A 272 -15.44 -8.64 -32.44
C THR A 272 -15.76 -8.82 -33.93
N ASP A 273 -15.08 -8.10 -34.81
CA ASP A 273 -15.23 -8.26 -36.27
C ASP A 273 -14.84 -9.66 -36.74
N ALA A 274 -14.01 -10.37 -35.98
CA ALA A 274 -13.67 -11.78 -36.17
C ALA A 274 -14.79 -12.75 -35.71
N GLY A 275 -15.91 -12.23 -35.21
CA GLY A 275 -17.06 -13.01 -34.76
C GLY A 275 -16.98 -13.54 -33.32
N VAL A 276 -15.97 -13.15 -32.53
CA VAL A 276 -15.81 -13.62 -31.15
C VAL A 276 -16.81 -12.90 -30.24
N VAL A 277 -17.73 -13.65 -29.63
CA VAL A 277 -18.74 -13.12 -28.70
C VAL A 277 -18.26 -13.24 -27.26
N THR A 278 -18.31 -12.14 -26.52
CA THR A 278 -18.08 -12.08 -25.07
C THR A 278 -19.36 -11.60 -24.39
N THR A 279 -20.05 -12.51 -23.72
CA THR A 279 -21.27 -12.19 -22.95
C THR A 279 -20.91 -11.51 -21.64
N VAL A 280 -21.52 -10.36 -21.37
CA VAL A 280 -21.35 -9.61 -20.12
C VAL A 280 -22.41 -10.03 -19.11
N GLU A 281 -23.66 -10.16 -19.54
CA GLU A 281 -24.75 -10.60 -18.66
C GLU A 281 -24.54 -12.06 -18.23
N GLN A 282 -24.63 -12.30 -16.92
CA GLN A 282 -24.46 -13.63 -16.34
C GLN A 282 -25.75 -14.02 -15.62
N ALA A 283 -26.12 -15.29 -15.69
CA ALA A 283 -27.36 -15.78 -15.07
C ALA A 283 -27.38 -15.51 -13.56
N THR A 284 -26.28 -15.78 -12.86
CA THR A 284 -26.15 -15.62 -11.41
C THR A 284 -26.30 -14.16 -10.95
N THR A 285 -25.67 -13.21 -11.66
CA THR A 285 -25.83 -11.79 -11.32
C THR A 285 -27.19 -11.25 -11.74
N SER A 286 -27.75 -11.75 -12.85
CA SER A 286 -29.11 -11.42 -13.29
C SER A 286 -30.17 -11.90 -12.29
N GLN A 287 -29.96 -13.05 -11.65
CA GLN A 287 -30.78 -13.53 -10.56
C GLN A 287 -30.73 -12.57 -9.36
N ALA A 288 -29.53 -12.15 -8.92
CA ALA A 288 -29.38 -11.19 -7.83
C ALA A 288 -30.08 -9.85 -8.11
N VAL A 289 -30.02 -9.37 -9.35
CA VAL A 289 -30.74 -8.17 -9.79
C VAL A 289 -32.26 -8.37 -9.69
N ALA A 290 -32.77 -9.49 -10.21
CA ALA A 290 -34.20 -9.79 -10.20
C ALA A 290 -34.77 -9.96 -8.78
N GLU A 291 -34.06 -10.68 -7.90
CA GLU A 291 -34.46 -10.91 -6.51
C GLU A 291 -34.44 -9.65 -5.65
N THR A 292 -33.73 -8.60 -6.10
CA THR A 292 -33.65 -7.29 -5.42
C THR A 292 -34.33 -6.18 -6.21
N SER A 293 -35.19 -6.53 -7.18
CA SER A 293 -35.89 -5.53 -8.01
C SER A 293 -36.61 -4.48 -7.16
N GLY A 294 -36.49 -3.22 -7.55
CA GLY A 294 -37.06 -2.07 -6.82
C GLY A 294 -36.38 -1.72 -5.49
N GLN A 295 -35.41 -2.51 -5.01
CA GLN A 295 -34.75 -2.25 -3.73
C GLN A 295 -33.61 -1.23 -3.84
N VAL A 296 -33.64 -0.21 -2.97
CA VAL A 296 -32.65 0.87 -2.85
C VAL A 296 -32.37 1.23 -1.38
N ARG A 297 -31.27 1.94 -1.13
CA ARG A 297 -30.98 2.60 0.15
C ARG A 297 -31.53 4.02 0.14
N ARG A 298 -32.20 4.43 1.21
CA ARG A 298 -32.73 5.77 1.41
C ARG A 298 -32.10 6.47 2.61
N SER A 299 -31.70 7.72 2.45
CA SER A 299 -31.23 8.55 3.56
C SER A 299 -32.39 8.96 4.47
N GLY A 300 -32.08 9.46 5.68
CA GLY A 300 -33.08 9.86 6.67
C GLY A 300 -34.07 10.96 6.20
N ASN A 301 -33.76 11.69 5.12
CA ASN A 301 -34.66 12.66 4.48
C ASN A 301 -35.56 12.03 3.39
N GLY A 302 -35.52 10.71 3.19
CA GLY A 302 -36.33 10.00 2.19
C GLY A 302 -35.80 10.05 0.75
N ALA A 303 -34.65 10.66 0.49
CA ALA A 303 -34.00 10.60 -0.83
C ALA A 303 -33.30 9.25 -1.05
N ILE A 304 -33.13 8.83 -2.31
CA ILE A 304 -32.29 7.66 -2.64
C ILE A 304 -30.83 8.03 -2.35
N ALA A 305 -30.17 7.24 -1.52
CA ALA A 305 -28.80 7.48 -1.10
C ALA A 305 -27.81 7.16 -2.24
N ARG A 306 -26.81 8.02 -2.41
CA ARG A 306 -25.68 7.76 -3.31
C ARG A 306 -24.71 6.75 -2.67
N THR A 307 -24.97 5.47 -2.88
CA THR A 307 -24.21 4.35 -2.31
C THR A 307 -22.95 4.06 -3.12
N GLU A 308 -21.87 4.77 -2.81
CA GLU A 308 -20.54 4.46 -3.35
C GLU A 308 -20.09 3.05 -2.95
N PHE A 309 -19.21 2.45 -3.75
CA PHE A 309 -18.56 1.18 -3.46
C PHE A 309 -17.19 1.12 -4.13
N SER A 310 -16.31 0.26 -3.62
CA SER A 310 -14.97 0.05 -4.18
C SER A 310 -14.55 -1.42 -4.08
N SER A 311 -13.50 -1.81 -4.79
CA SER A 311 -13.08 -3.22 -4.83
C SER A 311 -12.75 -3.77 -3.44
N SER A 312 -11.87 -3.08 -2.71
CA SER A 312 -11.40 -3.53 -1.41
C SER A 312 -11.21 -2.33 -0.48
N THR A 313 -11.67 -2.43 0.77
CA THR A 313 -11.56 -1.37 1.77
C THR A 313 -10.22 -1.40 2.49
N GLY A 314 -9.50 -2.53 2.46
CA GLY A 314 -8.26 -2.73 3.20
C GLY A 314 -8.48 -3.00 4.69
N GLY A 315 -9.71 -3.35 5.10
CA GLY A 315 -10.09 -3.62 6.50
C GLY A 315 -10.83 -2.47 7.19
N TRP A 316 -10.92 -1.30 6.58
CA TRP A 316 -11.70 -0.17 7.09
C TRP A 316 -12.18 0.74 5.96
N THR A 317 -13.46 1.10 6.00
CA THR A 317 -14.01 2.11 5.08
C THR A 317 -13.48 3.52 5.39
N ALA A 318 -13.38 4.36 4.36
CA ALA A 318 -12.82 5.70 4.46
C ALA A 318 -13.72 6.70 5.22
N GLY A 319 -14.99 6.37 5.44
CA GLY A 319 -16.01 7.30 5.93
C GLY A 319 -16.46 8.33 4.89
N GLY A 320 -17.00 9.46 5.35
CA GLY A 320 -17.54 10.53 4.52
C GLY A 320 -19.06 10.61 4.63
N THR A 321 -19.76 10.36 3.51
CA THR A 321 -21.23 10.34 3.45
C THR A 321 -21.83 9.33 4.43
N PHE A 322 -21.20 8.16 4.55
CA PHE A 322 -21.55 7.13 5.51
C PHE A 322 -20.49 7.09 6.62
N PRO A 323 -20.87 6.75 7.87
CA PRO A 323 -19.91 6.55 8.94
C PRO A 323 -18.83 5.53 8.54
N ALA A 324 -17.60 5.77 8.97
CA ALA A 324 -16.54 4.78 8.79
C ALA A 324 -16.78 3.57 9.68
N VAL A 325 -16.77 2.37 9.08
CA VAL A 325 -16.94 1.08 9.74
C VAL A 325 -15.78 0.14 9.42
N GLN A 326 -15.34 -0.60 10.44
CA GLN A 326 -14.36 -1.68 10.29
C GLN A 326 -14.94 -2.77 9.39
N ASP A 327 -14.16 -3.21 8.41
CA ASP A 327 -14.59 -4.17 7.39
C ASP A 327 -13.81 -5.48 7.56
N LEU A 328 -14.32 -6.35 8.44
CA LEU A 328 -13.69 -7.64 8.73
C LEU A 328 -13.78 -8.60 7.53
N GLY A 329 -14.83 -8.47 6.72
CA GLY A 329 -15.01 -9.30 5.53
C GLY A 329 -13.93 -9.05 4.46
N ASP A 330 -13.30 -7.87 4.47
CA ASP A 330 -12.27 -7.53 3.49
C ASP A 330 -11.01 -8.41 3.62
N ALA A 331 -10.75 -8.95 4.81
CA ALA A 331 -9.62 -9.85 5.08
C ALA A 331 -9.86 -11.31 4.59
N THR A 332 -10.91 -11.55 3.80
CA THR A 332 -11.18 -12.85 3.17
C THR A 332 -9.99 -13.31 2.32
N ALA A 333 -9.70 -14.62 2.34
CA ALA A 333 -8.60 -15.21 1.57
C ALA A 333 -8.74 -15.00 0.04
N ALA A 334 -9.95 -14.71 -0.44
CA ALA A 334 -10.21 -14.43 -1.84
C ALA A 334 -9.77 -13.01 -2.28
N ASN A 335 -9.40 -12.12 -1.35
CA ASN A 335 -9.08 -10.73 -1.64
C ASN A 335 -7.56 -10.50 -1.84
N PRO A 336 -7.05 -10.43 -3.09
CA PRO A 336 -5.64 -10.14 -3.36
C PRO A 336 -5.29 -8.66 -3.15
N ASN A 337 -6.26 -7.84 -2.78
CA ASN A 337 -6.13 -6.40 -2.66
C ASN A 337 -6.22 -5.93 -1.20
N HIS A 338 -6.41 -6.84 -0.24
CA HIS A 338 -6.45 -6.47 1.18
C HIS A 338 -5.16 -5.77 1.59
N THR A 339 -4.01 -6.35 1.25
CA THR A 339 -2.67 -5.79 1.38
C THR A 339 -1.93 -5.85 0.04
N TRP A 340 -1.07 -4.88 -0.24
CA TRP A 340 -0.25 -4.85 -1.46
C TRP A 340 1.04 -4.08 -1.24
N THR A 341 2.02 -4.37 -2.10
CA THR A 341 3.30 -3.66 -2.14
C THR A 341 3.62 -3.27 -3.57
N VAL A 342 4.14 -2.06 -3.76
CA VAL A 342 4.71 -1.62 -5.04
C VAL A 342 6.00 -0.83 -4.81
N THR A 343 7.02 -1.12 -5.61
CA THR A 343 8.29 -0.40 -5.57
C THR A 343 8.41 0.46 -6.81
N LEU A 344 8.66 1.75 -6.62
CA LEU A 344 8.81 2.73 -7.69
C LEU A 344 10.18 3.40 -7.57
N SER A 345 10.84 3.64 -8.70
CA SER A 345 12.12 4.35 -8.68
C SER A 345 11.94 5.82 -8.31
N GLN A 346 12.97 6.44 -7.75
CA GLN A 346 12.96 7.84 -7.32
C GLN A 346 12.67 8.77 -8.50
N SER A 347 13.21 8.48 -9.68
CA SER A 347 12.92 9.24 -10.90
C SER A 347 11.47 9.11 -11.36
N ALA A 348 10.89 7.90 -11.29
CA ALA A 348 9.48 7.67 -11.63
C ALA A 348 8.53 8.44 -10.67
N VAL A 349 8.84 8.42 -9.37
CA VAL A 349 8.08 9.19 -8.37
C VAL A 349 8.21 10.69 -8.62
N ALA A 350 9.42 11.19 -8.89
CA ALA A 350 9.66 12.59 -9.19
C ALA A 350 8.86 13.06 -10.41
N ALA A 351 8.92 12.30 -11.51
CA ALA A 351 8.22 12.61 -12.75
C ALA A 351 6.69 12.63 -12.56
N ALA A 352 6.14 11.61 -11.91
CA ALA A 352 4.71 11.49 -11.69
C ALA A 352 4.15 12.56 -10.74
N LEU A 353 4.91 12.96 -9.72
CA LEU A 353 4.50 14.01 -8.78
C LEU A 353 4.81 15.43 -9.26
N GLY A 354 5.64 15.58 -10.30
CA GLY A 354 6.07 16.87 -10.83
C GLY A 354 7.03 17.59 -9.88
N THR A 355 7.92 16.85 -9.23
CA THR A 355 8.93 17.39 -8.29
C THR A 355 10.34 17.26 -8.87
N GLY A 356 11.31 17.96 -8.26
CA GLY A 356 12.73 17.63 -8.46
C GLY A 356 13.07 16.23 -7.93
N ALA A 357 14.32 15.79 -8.12
CA ALA A 357 14.81 14.49 -7.63
C ALA A 357 14.45 14.29 -6.15
N VAL A 358 13.72 13.21 -5.83
CA VAL A 358 13.03 13.07 -4.53
C VAL A 358 13.97 12.52 -3.46
N GLY A 359 14.49 13.35 -2.56
CA GLY A 359 15.36 12.87 -1.47
C GLY A 359 14.64 12.03 -0.42
N SER A 360 13.38 12.37 -0.12
CA SER A 360 12.51 11.58 0.75
C SER A 360 11.03 11.83 0.47
N ILE A 361 10.21 10.85 0.79
CA ILE A 361 8.76 10.91 0.75
C ILE A 361 8.22 10.19 1.99
N GLY A 362 7.20 10.78 2.63
CA GLY A 362 6.60 10.19 3.83
C GLY A 362 5.16 10.65 4.05
N VAL A 363 4.37 9.79 4.67
CA VAL A 363 3.01 10.12 5.11
C VAL A 363 3.09 10.88 6.43
N THR A 364 2.60 12.12 6.47
CA THR A 364 2.72 13.03 7.61
C THR A 364 1.40 13.30 8.34
N ALA A 365 0.27 12.95 7.73
CA ALA A 365 -1.02 12.92 8.41
C ALA A 365 -1.89 11.78 7.86
N ARG A 366 -2.77 11.25 8.73
CA ARG A 366 -3.68 10.15 8.41
C ARG A 366 -5.08 10.40 8.97
N ASN A 367 -6.05 9.60 8.54
CA ASN A 367 -7.42 9.69 9.00
C ASN A 367 -7.68 8.98 10.36
N GLY A 368 -6.70 8.25 10.90
CA GLY A 368 -6.80 7.56 12.19
C GLY A 368 -7.52 6.22 12.16
N LEU A 369 -7.81 5.69 10.97
CA LEU A 369 -8.63 4.50 10.78
C LEU A 369 -7.82 3.33 10.22
N GLY A 370 -7.19 2.56 11.09
CA GLY A 370 -6.75 1.18 10.83
C GLY A 370 -5.29 0.95 11.16
N GLU A 371 -4.74 -0.12 10.60
CA GLU A 371 -3.30 -0.33 10.57
C GLU A 371 -2.58 0.92 10.04
N ASP A 372 -1.40 1.17 10.59
CA ASP A 372 -0.58 2.35 10.36
C ASP A 372 -1.25 3.70 10.66
N GLY A 373 -2.43 3.71 11.30
CA GLY A 373 -3.24 4.93 11.48
C GLY A 373 -4.10 5.28 10.26
N GLY A 374 -4.23 4.38 9.28
CA GLY A 374 -5.18 4.47 8.18
C GLY A 374 -4.72 5.23 6.93
N ARG A 375 -5.70 5.73 6.17
CA ARG A 375 -5.49 6.41 4.87
C ARG A 375 -4.66 7.68 5.03
N ALA A 376 -3.73 7.89 4.11
CA ALA A 376 -2.89 9.08 4.06
C ALA A 376 -3.74 10.31 3.71
N THR A 377 -3.81 11.28 4.61
CA THR A 377 -4.46 12.57 4.36
C THR A 377 -3.46 13.62 3.88
N THR A 378 -2.22 13.53 4.35
CA THR A 378 -1.09 14.38 3.90
C THR A 378 0.16 13.53 3.67
N VAL A 379 0.80 13.76 2.53
CA VAL A 379 2.09 13.19 2.14
C VAL A 379 3.05 14.32 1.85
N THR A 380 4.24 14.27 2.44
CA THR A 380 5.30 15.26 2.25
C THR A 380 6.41 14.66 1.41
N VAL A 381 6.81 15.38 0.36
CA VAL A 381 7.92 15.04 -0.53
C VAL A 381 8.98 16.12 -0.39
N ARG A 382 10.22 15.72 -0.10
CA ARG A 382 11.37 16.61 -0.05
C ARG A 382 12.32 16.25 -1.18
N ALA A 383 12.57 17.20 -2.08
CA ALA A 383 13.56 17.05 -3.13
C ALA A 383 14.99 17.12 -2.56
N THR A 384 15.97 16.55 -3.28
CA THR A 384 17.40 16.61 -2.93
C THR A 384 17.94 18.05 -2.91
N SER A 385 17.29 18.97 -3.63
CA SER A 385 17.56 20.42 -3.54
C SER A 385 17.11 21.05 -2.22
N GLY A 386 16.38 20.31 -1.37
CA GLY A 386 15.80 20.81 -0.12
C GLY A 386 14.35 21.29 -0.24
N ALA A 387 13.83 21.49 -1.45
CA ALA A 387 12.45 21.92 -1.69
C ALA A 387 11.44 20.92 -1.12
N VAL A 388 10.38 21.40 -0.48
CA VAL A 388 9.33 20.58 0.14
C VAL A 388 8.00 20.82 -0.56
N THR A 389 7.29 19.76 -0.89
CA THR A 389 5.95 19.80 -1.49
C THR A 389 5.02 18.85 -0.75
N THR A 390 3.77 19.27 -0.53
CA THR A 390 2.75 18.46 0.12
C THR A 390 1.66 18.05 -0.86
N PHE A 391 1.22 16.81 -0.74
CA PHE A 391 0.13 16.21 -1.50
C PHE A 391 -0.87 15.56 -0.55
N THR A 392 -2.10 15.37 -1.03
CA THR A 392 -3.05 14.45 -0.38
C THR A 392 -2.73 13.01 -0.77
N GLY A 393 -3.10 12.02 0.06
CA GLY A 393 -2.94 10.61 -0.30
C GLY A 393 -3.66 10.25 -1.60
N ALA A 394 -4.83 10.85 -1.87
CA ALA A 394 -5.57 10.66 -3.11
C ALA A 394 -4.81 11.19 -4.35
N GLN A 395 -4.13 12.33 -4.25
CA GLN A 395 -3.27 12.84 -5.33
C GLN A 395 -2.09 11.91 -5.58
N VAL A 396 -1.42 11.43 -4.53
CA VAL A 396 -0.28 10.51 -4.66
C VAL A 396 -0.75 9.19 -5.28
N ARG A 397 -1.85 8.61 -4.79
CA ARG A 397 -2.49 7.42 -5.38
C ARG A 397 -2.74 7.60 -6.87
N SER A 398 -3.40 8.69 -7.26
CA SER A 398 -3.77 8.93 -8.66
C SER A 398 -2.55 9.14 -9.56
N ARG A 399 -1.54 9.86 -9.09
CA ARG A 399 -0.34 10.19 -9.89
C ARG A 399 0.61 9.02 -10.00
N LEU A 400 0.78 8.24 -8.93
CA LEU A 400 1.68 7.07 -8.89
C LEU A 400 1.00 5.77 -9.33
N GLY A 401 -0.30 5.78 -9.61
CA GLY A 401 -1.05 4.59 -9.99
C GLY A 401 -1.21 3.56 -8.86
N LEU A 402 -1.22 4.00 -7.60
CA LEU A 402 -1.41 3.11 -6.45
C LEU A 402 -2.85 2.60 -6.37
N LYS A 403 -3.05 1.43 -5.77
CA LYS A 403 -4.40 0.85 -5.62
C LYS A 403 -5.30 1.72 -4.74
N SER A 404 -4.80 2.26 -3.64
CA SER A 404 -5.55 3.10 -2.70
C SER A 404 -4.71 4.26 -2.15
N ASP A 405 -5.35 5.15 -1.40
CA ASP A 405 -4.70 6.18 -0.58
C ASP A 405 -4.38 5.68 0.84
N TRP A 406 -4.58 4.40 1.12
CA TRP A 406 -4.09 3.74 2.33
C TRP A 406 -2.75 3.09 2.05
N PHE A 407 -1.68 3.83 2.31
CA PHE A 407 -0.32 3.34 2.19
C PHE A 407 0.61 3.95 3.23
N GLY A 408 1.71 3.27 3.50
CA GLY A 408 2.95 3.83 4.03
C GLY A 408 3.98 3.97 2.90
N VAL A 409 5.01 4.76 3.14
CA VAL A 409 6.15 4.89 2.22
C VAL A 409 7.42 4.57 2.96
N SER A 410 8.13 3.56 2.48
CA SER A 410 9.46 3.25 2.93
C SER A 410 10.47 4.04 2.11
N GLY A 411 11.13 4.97 2.79
CA GLY A 411 12.20 5.83 2.27
C GLY A 411 13.59 5.21 2.36
N MET A 412 13.71 4.00 2.91
CA MET A 412 14.99 3.35 3.16
C MET A 412 15.23 2.29 2.08
N SER A 413 16.30 2.44 1.30
CA SER A 413 16.74 1.38 0.39
C SER A 413 17.17 0.16 1.21
N SER A 414 17.17 -1.03 0.59
CA SER A 414 17.66 -2.25 1.25
C SER A 414 19.11 -2.11 1.75
N ASP A 415 19.94 -1.34 1.05
CA ASP A 415 21.31 -1.02 1.48
C ASP A 415 21.30 -0.13 2.73
N GLN A 416 20.48 0.93 2.72
CA GLN A 416 20.36 1.84 3.87
C GLN A 416 19.82 1.15 5.12
N ALA A 417 18.86 0.22 4.95
CA ALA A 417 18.30 -0.58 6.03
C ALA A 417 19.33 -1.56 6.57
N THR A 418 20.05 -2.26 5.68
CA THR A 418 21.14 -3.15 6.07
C THR A 418 22.23 -2.42 6.85
N LYS A 419 22.67 -1.25 6.38
CA LYS A 419 23.64 -0.40 7.07
C LYS A 419 23.16 0.05 8.45
N LEU A 420 21.89 0.46 8.56
CA LEU A 420 21.32 0.86 9.85
C LEU A 420 21.27 -0.29 10.84
N VAL A 421 20.83 -1.49 10.43
CA VAL A 421 20.81 -2.67 11.29
C VAL A 421 22.23 -3.05 11.71
N ASN A 422 23.17 -3.10 10.77
CA ASN A 422 24.57 -3.40 11.06
C ASN A 422 25.18 -2.41 12.06
N ALA A 423 24.93 -1.10 11.88
CA ALA A 423 25.43 -0.07 12.79
C ALA A 423 24.85 -0.23 14.21
N LEU A 424 23.54 -0.50 14.34
CA LEU A 424 22.89 -0.70 15.64
C LEU A 424 23.46 -1.93 16.36
N TYR A 425 23.64 -3.05 15.65
CA TYR A 425 24.26 -4.25 16.21
C TYR A 425 25.71 -4.00 16.64
N GLN A 426 26.50 -3.32 15.80
CA GLN A 426 27.89 -3.03 16.10
C GLN A 426 28.04 -2.09 17.29
N ASP A 427 27.24 -1.03 17.39
CA ASP A 427 27.33 -0.08 18.51
C ASP A 427 26.79 -0.66 19.81
N ILE A 428 25.67 -1.41 19.77
CA ILE A 428 25.00 -1.87 20.98
C ILE A 428 25.56 -3.21 21.48
N LEU A 429 25.92 -4.14 20.58
CA LEU A 429 26.43 -5.46 20.93
C LEU A 429 27.92 -5.66 20.63
N GLY A 430 28.54 -4.79 19.82
CA GLY A 430 29.96 -4.94 19.45
C GLY A 430 30.23 -5.99 18.37
N ARG A 431 29.19 -6.47 17.67
CA ARG A 431 29.31 -7.48 16.60
C ARG A 431 28.31 -7.23 15.47
N ALA A 432 28.50 -7.91 14.35
CA ALA A 432 27.52 -7.98 13.26
C ALA A 432 26.28 -8.82 13.64
N PRO A 433 25.10 -8.53 13.07
CA PRO A 433 23.91 -9.38 13.19
C PRO A 433 24.12 -10.75 12.56
N ASP A 434 23.43 -11.77 13.07
CA ASP A 434 23.30 -13.04 12.36
C ASP A 434 22.38 -12.89 11.14
N PRO A 435 22.43 -13.81 10.15
CA PRO A 435 21.63 -13.69 8.92
C PRO A 435 20.12 -13.58 9.16
N THR A 436 19.58 -14.24 10.18
CA THR A 436 18.14 -14.22 10.49
C THR A 436 17.76 -12.88 11.11
N GLY A 437 18.54 -12.41 12.08
CA GLY A 437 18.37 -11.10 12.69
C GLY A 437 18.47 -9.97 11.66
N LEU A 438 19.46 -10.01 10.77
CA LEU A 438 19.63 -9.03 9.71
C LEU A 438 18.41 -9.00 8.77
N ALA A 439 17.98 -10.16 8.28
CA ALA A 439 16.82 -10.25 7.39
C ALA A 439 15.54 -9.71 8.06
N THR A 440 15.31 -10.09 9.33
CA THR A 440 14.11 -9.70 10.10
C THR A 440 14.05 -8.18 10.30
N TRP A 441 15.15 -7.57 10.77
CA TRP A 441 15.17 -6.14 11.05
C TRP A 441 15.23 -5.28 9.79
N THR A 442 15.94 -5.71 8.76
CA THR A 442 15.93 -5.04 7.46
C THR A 442 14.52 -5.04 6.90
N GLN A 443 13.80 -6.17 6.95
CA GLN A 443 12.40 -6.22 6.52
C GLN A 443 11.50 -5.29 7.35
N HIS A 444 11.70 -5.23 8.68
CA HIS A 444 10.94 -4.31 9.53
C HIS A 444 11.14 -2.84 9.13
N LEU A 445 12.39 -2.43 8.89
CA LEU A 445 12.72 -1.07 8.44
C LEU A 445 12.19 -0.79 7.03
N LEU A 446 12.24 -1.77 6.14
CA LEU A 446 11.69 -1.67 4.80
C LEU A 446 10.17 -1.52 4.79
N VAL A 447 9.46 -2.02 5.80
CA VAL A 447 8.00 -1.89 5.92
C VAL A 447 7.61 -0.60 6.65
N THR A 448 8.25 -0.33 7.79
CA THR A 448 7.79 0.70 8.74
C THR A 448 8.58 2.00 8.68
N GLY A 449 9.84 1.94 8.23
CA GLY A 449 10.80 3.03 8.37
C GLY A 449 11.19 3.36 9.82
N ASP A 450 10.73 2.60 10.82
CA ASP A 450 10.96 2.87 12.24
C ASP A 450 12.09 2.00 12.81
N SER A 451 13.18 2.63 13.24
CA SER A 451 14.31 1.93 13.88
C SER A 451 14.16 1.76 15.39
N ARG A 452 13.13 2.35 16.01
CA ARG A 452 12.91 2.22 17.46
C ARG A 452 12.70 0.76 17.88
N PRO A 453 11.87 -0.06 17.20
CA PRO A 453 11.70 -1.47 17.58
C PRO A 453 12.98 -2.28 17.36
N VAL A 454 13.78 -1.94 16.35
CA VAL A 454 15.09 -2.57 16.09
C VAL A 454 16.03 -2.30 17.26
N ALA A 455 16.24 -1.03 17.62
CA ALA A 455 17.12 -0.64 18.72
C ALA A 455 16.63 -1.23 20.05
N GLN A 456 15.32 -1.19 20.33
CA GLN A 456 14.73 -1.75 21.54
C GLN A 456 14.92 -3.27 21.64
N GLY A 457 14.72 -4.01 20.55
CA GLY A 457 14.91 -5.46 20.51
C GLY A 457 16.36 -5.86 20.81
N ILE A 458 17.32 -5.07 20.33
CA ILE A 458 18.75 -5.30 20.60
C ILE A 458 19.10 -4.92 22.05
N VAL A 459 18.70 -3.73 22.50
CA VAL A 459 19.04 -3.20 23.83
C VAL A 459 18.47 -4.06 24.96
N ARG A 460 17.26 -4.61 24.78
CA ARG A 460 16.60 -5.46 25.76
C ARG A 460 16.85 -6.96 25.55
N SER A 461 17.75 -7.32 24.65
CA SER A 461 18.10 -8.73 24.44
C SER A 461 18.87 -9.30 25.64
N ASN A 462 18.68 -10.59 25.91
CA ASN A 462 19.44 -11.30 26.96
C ASN A 462 20.95 -11.14 26.75
N GLU A 463 21.41 -11.20 25.50
CA GLU A 463 22.83 -11.03 25.15
C GLU A 463 23.37 -9.65 25.56
N ARG A 464 22.64 -8.57 25.26
CA ARG A 464 23.05 -7.22 25.67
C ARG A 464 23.17 -7.13 27.18
N ILE A 465 22.17 -7.61 27.90
CA ILE A 465 22.15 -7.52 29.37
C ILE A 465 23.25 -8.40 29.98
N TYR A 466 23.46 -9.59 29.45
CA TYR A 466 24.51 -10.52 29.87
C TYR A 466 25.90 -9.89 29.73
N THR A 467 26.24 -9.40 28.53
CA THR A 467 27.53 -8.75 28.26
C THR A 467 27.72 -7.48 29.08
N PHE A 468 26.64 -6.73 29.32
CA PHE A 468 26.65 -5.56 30.18
C PHE A 468 26.99 -5.91 31.64
N VAL A 469 26.33 -6.89 32.24
CA VAL A 469 26.60 -7.36 33.62
C VAL A 469 28.05 -7.81 33.77
N GLN A 470 28.56 -8.61 32.83
CA GLN A 470 29.95 -9.04 32.85
C GLN A 470 30.92 -7.86 32.82
N ARG A 471 30.67 -6.86 31.96
CA ARG A 471 31.51 -5.65 31.91
C ARG A 471 31.48 -4.89 33.24
N GLN A 472 30.31 -4.71 33.86
CA GLN A 472 30.21 -4.04 35.16
C GLN A 472 31.03 -4.76 36.24
N TYR A 473 30.97 -6.09 36.27
CA TYR A 473 31.75 -6.90 37.21
C TYR A 473 33.25 -6.83 36.95
N ARG A 474 33.69 -6.89 35.68
CA ARG A 474 35.12 -6.75 35.36
C ARG A 474 35.65 -5.38 35.77
N THR A 475 34.88 -4.32 35.53
CA THR A 475 35.26 -2.95 35.93
C THR A 475 35.29 -2.79 37.45
N ALA A 476 34.30 -3.33 38.15
CA ALA A 476 34.21 -3.20 39.60
C ALA A 476 35.21 -4.09 40.35
N LEU A 477 35.25 -5.38 40.01
CA LEU A 477 35.87 -6.46 40.80
C LEU A 477 37.02 -7.17 40.08
N GLY A 478 37.31 -6.83 38.82
CA GLY A 478 38.39 -7.46 38.05
C GLY A 478 38.11 -8.89 37.58
N ARG A 479 36.88 -9.39 37.78
CA ARG A 479 36.44 -10.73 37.36
C ARG A 479 35.02 -10.69 36.81
N GLU A 480 34.56 -11.79 36.22
CA GLU A 480 33.16 -11.98 35.85
C GLU A 480 32.36 -12.62 37.01
N PRO A 481 31.02 -12.43 37.06
CA PRO A 481 30.19 -13.22 37.94
C PRO A 481 30.16 -14.69 37.48
N ASP A 482 29.86 -15.61 38.38
CA ASP A 482 29.55 -16.99 37.98
C ASP A 482 28.25 -17.05 37.15
N ALA A 483 27.97 -18.20 36.54
CA ALA A 483 26.81 -18.37 35.66
C ALA A 483 25.47 -18.09 36.37
N THR A 484 25.33 -18.51 37.63
CA THR A 484 24.10 -18.31 38.41
C THR A 484 23.93 -16.84 38.79
N GLY A 485 25.01 -16.20 39.24
CA GLY A 485 25.03 -14.77 39.54
C GLY A 485 24.70 -13.93 38.30
N THR A 486 25.28 -14.25 37.15
CA THR A 486 25.01 -13.55 35.90
C THR A 486 23.53 -13.66 35.51
N GLN A 487 22.96 -14.86 35.55
CA GLN A 487 21.55 -15.06 35.20
C GLN A 487 20.60 -14.34 36.17
N THR A 488 20.96 -14.28 37.45
CA THR A 488 20.19 -13.55 38.47
C THR A 488 20.11 -12.07 38.11
N TRP A 489 21.25 -11.44 37.78
CA TRP A 489 21.28 -10.04 37.37
C TRP A 489 20.54 -9.79 36.05
N VAL A 490 20.69 -10.68 35.07
CA VAL A 490 19.98 -10.57 33.79
C VAL A 490 18.46 -10.53 34.02
N ASN A 491 17.94 -11.45 34.85
CA ASN A 491 16.51 -11.51 35.15
C ASN A 491 16.01 -10.23 35.84
N LEU A 492 16.77 -9.70 36.80
CA LEU A 492 16.40 -8.47 37.51
C LEU A 492 16.39 -7.26 36.57
N MET A 493 17.37 -7.13 35.68
CA MET A 493 17.42 -6.04 34.70
C MET A 493 16.29 -6.14 33.67
N LEU A 494 15.92 -7.34 33.24
CA LEU A 494 14.74 -7.56 32.38
C LEU A 494 13.43 -7.14 33.07
N GLN A 495 13.38 -7.21 34.40
CA GLN A 495 12.24 -6.78 35.23
C GLN A 495 12.27 -5.28 35.58
N GLY A 496 13.26 -4.53 35.07
CA GLY A 496 13.32 -3.08 35.23
C GLY A 496 14.39 -2.57 36.20
N MET A 497 15.25 -3.45 36.75
CA MET A 497 16.42 -3.00 37.52
C MET A 497 17.34 -2.13 36.64
N THR A 498 17.64 -0.94 37.12
CA THR A 498 18.43 0.06 36.41
C THR A 498 19.93 -0.18 36.54
N VAL A 499 20.71 0.40 35.62
CA VAL A 499 22.18 0.38 35.70
C VAL A 499 22.69 0.91 37.05
N PRO A 500 22.19 2.06 37.55
CA PRO A 500 22.51 2.52 38.89
C PRO A 500 22.29 1.51 40.01
N GLU A 501 21.17 0.80 39.98
CA GLU A 501 20.84 -0.17 41.02
C GLU A 501 21.79 -1.37 41.00
N LEU A 502 22.17 -1.86 39.81
CA LEU A 502 23.17 -2.92 39.68
C LEU A 502 24.51 -2.46 40.25
N GLN A 503 24.96 -1.25 39.89
CA GLN A 503 26.22 -0.70 40.39
C GLN A 503 26.20 -0.55 41.92
N VAL A 504 25.08 -0.12 42.50
CA VAL A 504 24.91 -0.08 43.96
C VAL A 504 25.14 -1.45 44.59
N GLN A 505 24.57 -2.52 44.03
CA GLN A 505 24.73 -3.87 44.59
C GLN A 505 26.17 -4.39 44.46
N VAL A 506 26.83 -4.15 43.33
CA VAL A 506 28.18 -4.68 43.08
C VAL A 506 29.24 -3.94 43.89
N TYR A 507 29.25 -2.60 43.83
CA TYR A 507 30.30 -1.80 44.45
C TYR A 507 30.19 -1.72 45.98
N ALA A 508 28.96 -1.83 46.53
CA ALA A 508 28.72 -1.82 47.97
C ALA A 508 28.77 -3.22 48.61
N SER A 509 28.99 -4.28 47.82
CA SER A 509 29.12 -5.63 48.34
C SER A 509 30.37 -5.80 49.23
N ALA A 510 30.38 -6.84 50.07
CA ALA A 510 31.56 -7.18 50.87
C ALA A 510 32.80 -7.43 50.00
N GLU A 511 32.60 -8.08 48.85
CA GLU A 511 33.68 -8.26 47.87
C GLU A 511 34.11 -6.95 47.23
N GLY A 512 33.18 -6.05 46.91
CA GLY A 512 33.50 -4.70 46.46
C GLY A 512 34.38 -3.96 47.47
N PHE A 513 34.06 -4.05 48.76
CA PHE A 513 34.87 -3.46 49.83
C PHE A 513 36.27 -4.06 49.91
N ASP A 514 36.38 -5.37 49.76
CA ASP A 514 37.66 -6.09 49.80
C ASP A 514 38.53 -5.80 48.57
N VAL A 515 37.96 -5.88 47.37
CA VAL A 515 38.69 -5.77 46.09
C VAL A 515 38.99 -4.32 45.74
N ILE A 516 38.04 -3.42 45.93
CA ILE A 516 38.19 -1.99 45.56
C ILE A 516 38.92 -1.24 46.67
N GLY A 517 38.61 -1.55 47.93
CA GLY A 517 39.08 -0.80 49.09
C GLY A 517 40.20 -1.44 49.87
N HIS A 518 40.57 -2.69 49.59
CA HIS A 518 41.48 -3.45 50.45
C HIS A 518 41.07 -3.43 51.93
N LYS A 519 39.75 -3.47 52.18
CA LYS A 519 39.13 -3.39 53.51
C LYS A 519 39.30 -2.05 54.23
N ASP A 520 39.70 -1.00 53.52
CA ASP A 520 39.75 0.38 54.02
C ASP A 520 38.70 1.25 53.33
N LEU A 521 37.98 2.06 54.11
CA LEU A 521 36.90 2.91 53.60
C LEU A 521 37.40 4.06 52.73
N ARG A 522 38.55 4.64 53.04
CA ARG A 522 39.09 5.78 52.29
C ARG A 522 39.62 5.31 50.93
N THR A 523 40.35 4.20 50.91
CA THR A 523 40.77 3.50 49.70
C THR A 523 39.58 3.03 48.87
N TRP A 524 38.52 2.52 49.52
CA TRP A 524 37.29 2.13 48.83
C TRP A 524 36.62 3.32 48.15
N VAL A 525 36.46 4.46 48.83
CA VAL A 525 35.88 5.67 48.22
C VAL A 525 36.68 6.11 46.99
N ASP A 526 38.01 6.13 47.08
CA ASP A 526 38.88 6.44 45.93
C ASP A 526 38.66 5.48 44.76
N GLY A 527 38.57 4.19 45.04
CA GLY A 527 38.36 3.17 44.02
C GLY A 527 36.97 3.21 43.38
N VAL A 528 35.93 3.59 44.13
CA VAL A 528 34.56 3.85 43.65
C VAL A 528 34.55 5.09 42.75
N TYR A 529 35.15 6.20 43.22
CA TYR A 529 35.28 7.44 42.46
C TYR A 529 36.00 7.19 41.13
N GLN A 530 37.12 6.48 41.16
CA GLN A 530 37.88 6.28 39.93
C GLN A 530 37.15 5.39 38.91
N ARG A 531 36.38 4.40 39.37
CA ARG A 531 35.65 3.50 38.47
C ARG A 531 34.32 4.06 37.97
N ILE A 532 33.64 4.92 38.73
CA ILE A 532 32.33 5.49 38.35
C ILE A 532 32.45 6.90 37.76
N LEU A 533 33.34 7.73 38.31
CA LEU A 533 33.52 9.14 37.92
C LEU A 533 34.77 9.38 37.07
N GLY A 534 35.68 8.41 36.95
CA GLY A 534 36.90 8.56 36.15
C GLY A 534 37.90 9.58 36.72
N ARG A 535 37.76 9.94 38.00
CA ARG A 535 38.69 10.81 38.75
C ARG A 535 38.87 10.31 40.18
N SER A 536 39.94 10.74 40.83
CA SER A 536 40.13 10.54 42.27
C SER A 536 39.22 11.46 43.09
N ALA A 537 38.85 11.02 44.29
CA ALA A 537 38.16 11.86 45.26
C ALA A 537 39.15 12.86 45.87
N SER A 538 38.70 14.10 46.09
CA SER A 538 39.46 15.05 46.90
C SER A 538 39.57 14.57 48.36
N ALA A 539 40.55 15.06 49.11
CA ALA A 539 40.71 14.69 50.52
C ALA A 539 39.42 14.92 51.34
N ALA A 540 38.70 16.02 51.10
CA ALA A 540 37.44 16.30 51.77
C ALA A 540 36.31 15.34 51.37
N GLU A 541 36.17 15.02 50.07
CA GLU A 541 35.18 14.05 49.60
C GLU A 541 35.45 12.66 50.20
N ARG A 542 36.72 12.20 50.24
CA ARG A 542 37.11 10.91 50.82
C ARG A 542 36.71 10.79 52.27
N ASP A 543 37.07 11.78 53.08
CA ASP A 543 36.85 11.77 54.52
C ASP A 543 35.35 11.83 54.85
N SER A 544 34.61 12.66 54.10
CA SER A 544 33.16 12.79 54.24
C SER A 544 32.43 11.50 53.87
N TRP A 545 32.78 10.89 52.74
CA TRP A 545 32.16 9.65 52.30
C TRP A 545 32.55 8.45 53.17
N ALA A 546 33.80 8.36 53.64
CA ALA A 546 34.22 7.32 54.59
C ALA A 546 33.44 7.42 55.91
N THR A 547 33.26 8.63 56.44
CA THR A 547 32.43 8.87 57.64
C THR A 547 30.97 8.51 57.38
N THR A 548 30.44 8.87 56.21
CA THR A 548 29.06 8.54 55.81
C THR A 548 28.88 7.03 55.71
N ALA A 549 29.82 6.32 55.08
CA ALA A 549 29.80 4.87 54.98
C ALA A 549 29.79 4.18 56.34
N GLN A 550 30.53 4.68 57.33
CA GLN A 550 30.49 4.15 58.71
C GLN A 550 29.11 4.31 59.35
N ARG A 551 28.42 5.41 59.07
CA ARG A 551 27.13 5.73 59.69
C ARG A 551 25.94 5.08 59.00
N THR A 552 25.95 5.03 57.66
CA THR A 552 24.77 4.66 56.85
C THR A 552 25.00 3.43 55.98
N GLY A 553 26.22 2.88 55.96
CA GLY A 553 26.61 1.75 55.13
C GLY A 553 27.05 2.14 53.70
N LEU A 554 27.72 1.20 53.03
CA LEU A 554 28.30 1.37 51.69
C LEU A 554 27.25 1.67 50.62
N HIS A 555 26.06 1.03 50.70
CA HIS A 555 24.99 1.19 49.71
C HIS A 555 24.53 2.65 49.56
N ALA A 556 24.42 3.39 50.67
CA ALA A 556 24.00 4.79 50.64
C ALA A 556 25.03 5.66 49.91
N VAL A 557 26.32 5.39 50.13
CA VAL A 557 27.42 6.12 49.49
C VAL A 557 27.48 5.83 47.99
N VAL A 558 27.44 4.55 47.58
CA VAL A 558 27.43 4.21 46.14
C VAL A 558 26.21 4.80 45.45
N ARG A 559 25.03 4.73 46.08
CA ARG A 559 23.79 5.30 45.52
C ARG A 559 23.92 6.79 45.28
N ALA A 560 24.49 7.54 46.24
CA ALA A 560 24.71 8.98 46.10
C ALA A 560 25.68 9.31 44.95
N ILE A 561 26.76 8.55 44.82
CA ILE A 561 27.78 8.77 43.77
C ILE A 561 27.23 8.41 42.38
N VAL A 562 26.59 7.25 42.23
CA VAL A 562 26.09 6.74 40.94
C VAL A 562 24.91 7.56 40.40
N LEU A 563 24.08 8.12 41.28
CA LEU A 563 22.96 9.00 40.91
C LEU A 563 23.37 10.49 40.81
N SER A 564 24.65 10.81 41.02
CA SER A 564 25.13 12.17 40.89
C SER A 564 25.02 12.69 39.45
N ASP A 565 24.90 14.01 39.33
CA ASP A 565 24.88 14.69 38.04
C ASP A 565 26.11 14.41 37.19
N GLU A 566 27.28 14.28 37.83
CA GLU A 566 28.55 13.94 37.21
C GLU A 566 28.51 12.52 36.60
N ALA A 567 28.09 11.53 37.39
CA ALA A 567 27.96 10.15 36.92
C ALA A 567 26.93 10.02 35.78
N ALA A 568 25.79 10.71 35.88
CA ALA A 568 24.77 10.70 34.83
C ALA A 568 25.30 11.30 33.51
N LEU A 569 26.06 12.40 33.58
CA LEU A 569 26.64 13.04 32.40
C LEU A 569 27.70 12.16 31.74
N LEU A 570 28.52 11.46 32.51
CA LEU A 570 29.50 10.51 31.99
C LEU A 570 28.84 9.36 31.22
N ARG A 571 27.78 8.76 31.79
CA ARG A 571 27.03 7.68 31.12
C ARG A 571 26.32 8.18 29.87
N LEU A 572 25.74 9.38 29.90
CA LEU A 572 25.14 10.00 28.71
C LEU A 572 26.18 10.18 27.60
N ASN A 573 27.35 10.74 27.94
CA ASN A 573 28.44 10.93 26.99
C ASN A 573 29.00 9.61 26.47
N GLU A 574 29.00 8.53 27.25
CA GLU A 574 29.40 7.20 26.77
C GLU A 574 28.51 6.74 25.59
N TYR A 575 27.18 6.82 25.75
CA TYR A 575 26.25 6.48 24.66
C TYR A 575 26.35 7.43 23.47
N TYR A 576 26.51 8.72 23.72
CA TYR A 576 26.69 9.73 22.68
C TYR A 576 27.96 9.51 21.85
N ASN A 577 29.10 9.22 22.50
CA ASN A 577 30.34 8.92 21.77
C ASN A 577 30.23 7.62 20.99
N LEU A 578 29.63 6.59 21.58
CA LEU A 578 29.42 5.30 20.93
C LEU A 578 28.54 5.44 19.68
N MET A 579 27.39 6.08 19.81
CA MET A 579 26.35 6.12 18.78
C MET A 579 26.40 7.32 17.86
N LEU A 580 26.95 8.45 18.28
CA LEU A 580 27.03 9.68 17.48
C LEU A 580 28.48 10.16 17.24
N GLY A 581 29.48 9.64 17.95
CA GLY A 581 30.88 10.01 17.77
C GLY A 581 31.27 11.37 18.35
N ARG A 582 30.45 11.90 19.27
CA ARG A 582 30.67 13.18 19.95
C ARG A 582 30.07 13.15 21.35
N ASN A 583 30.40 14.13 22.19
CA ASN A 583 29.72 14.36 23.47
C ASN A 583 28.31 14.96 23.28
N ALA A 584 27.47 14.84 24.31
CA ALA A 584 26.17 15.48 24.37
C ALA A 584 26.31 17.01 24.45
N ASP A 585 25.55 17.70 23.61
CA ASP A 585 25.38 19.16 23.68
C ASP A 585 24.31 19.54 24.73
N ALA A 586 24.12 20.83 24.95
CA ALA A 586 23.17 21.35 25.94
C ALA A 586 21.72 20.84 25.72
N ALA A 587 21.29 20.70 24.46
CA ALA A 587 19.95 20.20 24.14
C ALA A 587 19.82 18.70 24.42
N GLY A 588 20.87 17.93 24.08
CA GLY A 588 20.97 16.51 24.41
C GLY A 588 20.93 16.27 25.92
N ILE A 589 21.69 17.04 26.70
CA ILE A 589 21.69 16.95 28.16
C ILE A 589 20.30 17.26 28.73
N ALA A 590 19.68 18.36 28.29
CA ALA A 590 18.36 18.77 28.75
C ALA A 590 17.26 17.74 28.42
N THR A 591 17.40 17.02 27.30
CA THR A 591 16.43 16.01 26.86
C THR A 591 16.62 14.68 27.58
N TYR A 592 17.84 14.16 27.56
CA TYR A 592 18.08 12.75 27.88
C TYR A 592 18.41 12.48 29.34
N LYS A 593 19.04 13.44 30.04
CA LYS A 593 19.38 13.25 31.45
C LYS A 593 18.15 13.07 32.34
N PRO A 594 17.04 13.83 32.18
CA PRO A 594 15.79 13.55 32.91
C PRO A 594 15.19 12.18 32.57
N MET A 595 15.32 11.72 31.32
CA MET A 595 14.82 10.41 30.90
C MET A 595 15.57 9.27 31.60
N MET A 596 16.89 9.39 31.75
CA MET A 596 17.69 8.41 32.50
C MET A 596 17.23 8.28 33.95
N ALA A 597 16.87 9.39 34.59
CA ALA A 597 16.40 9.39 35.97
C ALA A 597 15.05 8.68 36.15
N GLY A 598 14.16 8.77 35.15
CA GLY A 598 12.83 8.16 35.21
C GLY A 598 12.73 6.76 34.63
N GLN A 599 13.55 6.41 33.62
CA GLN A 599 13.40 5.19 32.83
C GLN A 599 14.68 4.33 32.79
N GLY A 600 15.77 4.79 33.40
CA GLY A 600 17.07 4.14 33.36
C GLY A 600 17.83 4.35 32.05
N ASP A 601 19.11 3.96 32.05
CA ASP A 601 20.06 4.32 30.99
C ASP A 601 19.77 3.65 29.63
N PHE A 602 19.11 2.49 29.61
CA PHE A 602 18.81 1.76 28.37
C PHE A 602 17.80 2.45 27.47
N VAL A 603 17.12 3.50 27.94
CA VAL A 603 16.31 4.36 27.07
C VAL A 603 17.18 5.11 26.05
N LEU A 604 18.42 5.47 26.41
CA LEU A 604 19.30 6.29 25.57
C LEU A 604 19.60 5.65 24.20
N PRO A 605 20.14 4.42 24.11
CA PRO A 605 20.44 3.82 22.82
C PRO A 605 19.20 3.61 21.93
N ILE A 606 18.01 3.46 22.53
CA ILE A 606 16.74 3.36 21.79
C ILE A 606 16.40 4.71 21.16
N GLU A 607 16.45 5.79 21.94
CA GLU A 607 16.05 7.12 21.49
C GLU A 607 17.10 7.77 20.57
N ILE A 608 18.39 7.51 20.79
CA ILE A 608 19.46 7.91 19.88
C ILE A 608 19.39 7.10 18.58
N GLY A 609 19.15 5.77 18.65
CA GLY A 609 19.06 4.89 17.49
C GLY A 609 17.92 5.21 16.51
N ARG A 610 16.90 5.94 16.96
CA ARG A 610 15.82 6.48 16.11
C ARG A 610 16.08 7.89 15.56
N SER A 611 17.18 8.53 15.93
CA SER A 611 17.46 9.89 15.50
C SER A 611 17.95 9.95 14.05
N GLN A 612 17.60 11.03 13.34
CA GLN A 612 18.10 11.29 11.99
C GLN A 612 19.63 11.41 11.96
N GLU A 613 20.23 11.94 13.03
CA GLU A 613 21.67 12.05 13.16
C GLU A 613 22.33 10.67 13.17
N TYR A 614 21.79 9.74 13.97
CA TYR A 614 22.26 8.36 14.00
C TYR A 614 22.09 7.68 12.64
N PHE A 615 20.92 7.85 12.00
CA PHE A 615 20.67 7.32 10.66
C PHE A 615 21.75 7.79 9.66
N ASN A 616 22.04 9.09 9.60
CA ASN A 616 23.04 9.65 8.70
C ASN A 616 24.43 9.05 8.95
N ARG A 617 24.84 8.91 10.21
CA ARG A 617 26.12 8.30 10.58
C ARG A 617 26.20 6.83 10.18
N ALA A 618 25.09 6.09 10.30
CA ALA A 618 25.03 4.70 9.88
C ALA A 618 25.26 4.53 8.37
N GLN A 619 24.92 5.52 7.54
CA GLN A 619 25.10 5.44 6.09
C GLN A 619 26.55 5.59 5.63
N THR A 620 27.39 6.19 6.46
CA THR A 620 28.80 6.52 6.13
C THR A 620 29.82 5.61 6.80
N ARG A 621 29.34 4.58 7.52
CA ARG A 621 30.16 3.52 8.11
C ARG A 621 30.21 2.33 7.18
#